data_AF-A0A953YIB7-F1
#
_entry.id   AF-A0A953YIB7-F1
#
_cell.length_a   1.000
_cell.length_b   1.000
_cell.length_c   1.000
_cell.angle_alpha   90.00
_cell.angle_beta   90.00
_cell.angle_gamma   90.00
#
_symmetry.space_group_name_H-M   'P 1'
#
loop_
_entity.id
_entity.type
_entity.pdbx_description
1 polymer ?
#
loop_
_entity_poly.entity_id
_entity_poly.type
_entity_poly.pdbx_seq_one_letter_code
_entity_poly.pdbx_strand_id
1 'polypeptide(L)'
;MTAAGLPLSPLLALDTAGAASTVAVMADGRLLAGDSREMTAGHAEVLPGQVQAVLAAAGLAPIDISLFGATVGPGSFTGVRIGLAALAGLALGAGRPMVGITRFALYAACLPDPGSETRAWVCLDSRRGPVFLQAFDAVAGAWQ
;
A
#
# COMPACT_ATOMS: atom_id res chain seq x y z
N MET A 1 -4.89 -10.62 -11.75
CA MET A 1 -3.51 -10.50 -12.28
C MET A 1 -2.59 -11.15 -11.26
N THR A 2 -2.16 -12.38 -11.51
CA THR A 2 -1.43 -13.23 -10.57
C THR A 2 -0.03 -12.66 -10.29
N ALA A 3 0.37 -12.59 -9.02
CA ALA A 3 1.66 -12.05 -8.53
C ALA A 3 2.93 -12.82 -9.00
N ALA A 4 2.78 -13.77 -9.92
CA ALA A 4 3.88 -14.55 -10.49
C ALA A 4 4.60 -13.72 -11.56
N GLY A 5 5.61 -12.94 -11.15
CA GLY A 5 6.51 -12.28 -12.10
C GLY A 5 7.11 -10.95 -11.66
N LEU A 6 6.75 -10.42 -10.50
CA LEU A 6 7.49 -9.28 -9.94
C LEU A 6 8.85 -9.77 -9.47
N PRO A 7 9.97 -9.13 -9.89
CA PRO A 7 11.28 -9.55 -9.47
C PRO A 7 11.37 -9.49 -7.95
N LEU A 8 12.16 -10.41 -7.38
CA LEU A 8 12.52 -10.53 -5.96
C LEU A 8 13.18 -9.27 -5.34
N SER A 9 13.22 -8.17 -6.09
CA SER A 9 13.92 -6.93 -5.82
C SER A 9 13.14 -6.00 -4.88
N PRO A 10 13.82 -5.02 -4.25
CA PRO A 10 13.20 -4.15 -3.26
C PRO A 10 11.98 -3.40 -3.80
N LEU A 11 10.89 -3.44 -3.05
CA LEU A 11 9.64 -2.72 -3.29
C LEU A 11 9.38 -1.76 -2.14
N LEU A 12 9.03 -0.51 -2.45
CA LEU A 12 8.61 0.49 -1.48
C LEU A 12 7.09 0.69 -1.58
N ALA A 13 6.38 0.53 -0.46
CA ALA A 13 4.93 0.67 -0.37
C ALA A 13 4.53 1.85 0.54
N LEU A 14 3.51 2.61 0.14
CA LEU A 14 2.95 3.75 0.87
C LEU A 14 1.44 3.57 1.11
N ASP A 15 0.95 3.80 2.33
CA ASP A 15 -0.47 4.01 2.61
C ASP A 15 -0.66 5.28 3.43
N THR A 16 -1.38 6.24 2.86
CA THR A 16 -1.81 7.48 3.51
C THR A 16 -3.31 7.70 3.37
N ALA A 17 -4.06 6.69 2.92
CA ALA A 17 -5.50 6.76 2.73
C ALA A 17 -6.27 6.44 4.02
N GLY A 18 -5.60 5.79 5.00
CA GLY A 18 -6.14 5.40 6.30
C GLY A 18 -6.11 6.47 7.39
N ALA A 19 -6.00 6.01 8.64
CA ALA A 19 -5.78 6.84 9.82
C ALA A 19 -4.28 6.97 10.18
N ALA A 20 -3.41 6.41 9.34
CA ALA A 20 -1.98 6.41 9.54
C ALA A 20 -1.26 6.78 8.24
N SER A 21 -0.05 7.33 8.40
CA SER A 21 0.95 7.38 7.33
C SER A 21 1.87 6.18 7.51
N THR A 22 1.87 5.29 6.52
CA THR A 22 2.62 4.04 6.52
C THR A 22 3.58 4.00 5.35
N VAL A 23 4.82 3.62 5.62
CA VAL A 23 5.86 3.35 4.64
C VAL A 23 6.51 2.02 4.96
N ALA A 24 6.70 1.16 3.96
CA ALA A 24 7.38 -0.10 4.13
C ALA A 24 8.27 -0.41 2.93
N VAL A 25 9.39 -1.08 3.18
CA VAL A 25 10.25 -1.66 2.16
C VAL A 25 10.34 -3.16 2.35
N MET A 26 10.10 -3.89 1.28
CA MET A 26 10.18 -5.34 1.25
C MET A 26 11.11 -5.82 0.16
N ALA A 27 11.79 -6.95 0.38
CA ALA A 27 12.53 -7.69 -0.64
C ALA A 27 12.42 -9.18 -0.34
N ASP A 28 12.42 -10.03 -1.36
CA ASP A 28 12.35 -11.50 -1.19
C ASP A 28 11.22 -11.99 -0.27
N GLY A 29 10.06 -11.32 -0.32
CA GLY A 29 8.91 -11.65 0.54
C GLY A 29 9.09 -11.29 2.02
N ARG A 30 10.12 -10.53 2.39
CA ARG A 30 10.42 -10.12 3.77
C ARG A 30 10.36 -8.61 3.92
N LEU A 31 9.87 -8.15 5.07
CA LEU A 31 9.97 -6.75 5.46
C LEU A 31 11.41 -6.42 5.84
N LEU A 32 12.02 -5.47 5.14
CA LEU A 32 13.36 -4.95 5.46
C LEU A 32 13.28 -3.84 6.49
N ALA A 33 12.36 -2.89 6.28
CA ALA A 33 12.08 -1.80 7.21
C ALA A 33 10.64 -1.31 7.00
N GLY A 34 10.04 -0.75 8.03
CA GLY A 34 8.73 -0.12 7.93
C GLY A 34 8.46 0.80 9.11
N ASP A 35 7.59 1.79 8.87
CA ASP A 35 7.14 2.74 9.85
C ASP A 35 5.66 3.06 9.58
N SER A 36 4.83 2.99 10.62
CA SER A 36 3.40 3.29 10.58
C SER A 36 3.07 4.22 11.74
N ARG A 37 2.58 5.41 11.41
CA ARG A 37 2.28 6.46 12.39
C ARG A 37 0.83 6.85 12.28
N GLU A 38 0.06 6.64 13.34
CA GLU A 38 -1.30 7.16 13.43
C GLU A 38 -1.28 8.69 13.44
N MET A 39 -2.12 9.30 12.60
CA MET A 39 -2.19 10.74 12.48
C MET A 39 -3.51 11.19 11.86
N THR A 40 -4.02 12.31 12.35
CA THR A 40 -5.26 12.93 11.88
C THR A 40 -5.02 13.99 10.80
N ALA A 41 -3.82 14.58 10.76
CA ALA A 41 -3.40 15.60 9.81
C ALA A 41 -1.86 15.59 9.63
N GLY A 42 -1.33 16.39 8.72
CA GLY A 42 0.12 16.57 8.56
C GLY A 42 0.83 15.47 7.75
N HIS A 43 0.09 14.69 6.95
CA HIS A 43 0.66 13.56 6.20
C HIS A 43 1.69 14.03 5.17
N ALA A 44 1.49 15.19 4.54
CA ALA A 44 2.38 15.70 3.49
C ALA A 44 3.75 16.13 4.05
N GLU A 45 3.76 16.62 5.28
CA GLU A 45 4.94 17.11 5.98
C GLU A 45 5.77 15.95 6.55
N VAL A 46 5.12 14.88 7.04
CA VAL A 46 5.80 13.74 7.66
C VAL A 46 6.29 12.73 6.63
N LEU A 47 5.51 12.48 5.57
CA LEU A 47 5.77 11.39 4.62
C LEU A 47 7.19 11.42 4.00
N PRO A 48 7.73 12.56 3.53
CA PRO A 48 9.08 12.58 2.96
C PRO A 48 10.17 12.14 3.94
N GLY A 49 10.09 12.60 5.20
CA GLY A 49 11.02 12.20 6.25
C GLY A 49 10.85 10.74 6.66
N GLN A 50 9.60 10.25 6.67
CA GLN A 50 9.30 8.85 6.93
C GLN A 50 9.90 7.93 5.85
N VAL A 51 9.76 8.29 4.57
CA VAL A 51 10.37 7.56 3.45
C VAL A 51 11.88 7.53 3.57
N GLN A 52 12.52 8.66 3.87
CA GLN A 52 13.96 8.73 4.05
C GLN A 52 14.43 7.83 5.20
N ALA A 53 13.74 7.86 6.34
CA ALA A 53 14.08 7.05 7.51
C ALA A 53 13.94 5.55 7.22
N VAL A 54 12.87 5.12 6.57
CA VAL A 54 12.65 3.70 6.22
C VAL A 54 13.68 3.20 5.22
N LEU A 55 14.00 3.98 4.18
CA LEU A 55 15.04 3.62 3.21
C LEU A 55 16.42 3.53 3.87
N ALA A 56 16.76 4.50 4.72
CA ALA A 56 18.03 4.49 5.47
C ALA A 56 18.12 3.28 6.41
N ALA A 57 17.05 2.92 7.11
CA ALA A 57 16.99 1.74 7.97
C ALA A 57 17.16 0.43 7.17
N ALA A 58 16.69 0.40 5.92
CA ALA A 58 16.90 -0.72 5.01
C ALA A 58 18.28 -0.70 4.31
N GLY A 59 19.08 0.36 4.49
CA GLY A 59 20.37 0.53 3.80
C GLY A 59 20.23 0.78 2.30
N LEU A 60 19.12 1.38 1.86
CA LEU A 60 18.77 1.57 0.46
C LEU A 60 18.63 3.06 0.11
N ALA A 61 18.86 3.38 -1.15
CA ALA A 61 18.48 4.64 -1.78
C ALA A 61 17.22 4.45 -2.65
N PRO A 62 16.50 5.52 -3.01
CA PRO A 62 15.34 5.42 -3.90
C PRO A 62 15.64 4.72 -5.24
N ILE A 63 16.86 4.83 -5.77
CA ILE A 63 17.27 4.21 -7.04
C ILE A 63 17.39 2.68 -6.98
N ASP A 64 17.57 2.13 -5.77
CA ASP A 64 17.67 0.69 -5.52
C ASP A 64 16.29 0.02 -5.50
N ILE A 65 15.23 0.80 -5.35
CA ILE A 65 13.86 0.33 -5.41
C ILE A 65 13.51 -0.05 -6.85
N SER A 66 12.94 -1.23 -7.03
CA SER A 66 12.56 -1.76 -8.33
C SER A 66 11.09 -1.53 -8.68
N LEU A 67 10.24 -1.39 -7.65
CA LEU A 67 8.82 -1.11 -7.81
C LEU A 67 8.31 -0.24 -6.66
N PHE A 68 7.54 0.78 -7.00
CA PHE A 68 6.88 1.68 -6.07
C PHE A 68 5.38 1.36 -5.99
N GLY A 69 4.85 1.11 -4.80
CA GLY A 69 3.42 0.85 -4.56
C GLY A 69 2.79 1.92 -3.69
N ALA A 70 1.55 2.32 -3.98
CA ALA A 70 0.74 3.06 -3.01
C ALA A 70 -0.73 2.67 -3.04
N THR A 71 -1.42 2.91 -1.94
CA THR A 71 -2.88 2.77 -1.91
C THR A 71 -3.55 3.84 -2.77
N VAL A 72 -4.50 3.42 -3.62
CA VAL A 72 -5.35 4.32 -4.43
C VAL A 72 -6.71 4.59 -3.80
N GLY A 73 -6.91 4.16 -2.55
CA GLY A 73 -8.17 4.26 -1.83
C GLY A 73 -9.01 2.98 -1.89
N PRO A 74 -10.27 3.03 -1.42
CA PRO A 74 -10.94 4.21 -0.89
C PRO A 74 -10.39 4.67 0.46
N GLY A 75 -10.66 5.91 0.86
CA GLY A 75 -10.15 6.49 2.11
C GLY A 75 -10.14 8.03 2.06
N SER A 76 -9.24 8.63 2.83
CA SER A 76 -9.07 10.09 2.87
C SER A 76 -8.76 10.66 1.48
N PHE A 77 -9.60 11.57 0.99
CA PHE A 77 -9.44 12.22 -0.32
C PHE A 77 -8.08 12.92 -0.46
N THR A 78 -7.68 13.64 0.59
CA THR A 78 -6.40 14.33 0.68
C THR A 78 -5.26 13.33 0.87
N GLY A 79 -5.46 12.36 1.78
CA GLY A 79 -4.46 11.34 2.10
C GLY A 79 -4.03 10.52 0.87
N VAL A 80 -4.99 10.01 0.09
CA VAL A 80 -4.71 9.27 -1.16
C VAL A 80 -3.84 10.10 -2.12
N ARG A 81 -4.16 11.39 -2.29
CA ARG A 81 -3.41 12.27 -3.21
C ARG A 81 -1.99 12.55 -2.74
N ILE A 82 -1.80 12.71 -1.42
CA ILE A 82 -0.46 12.88 -0.83
C ILE A 82 0.42 11.67 -1.14
N GLY A 83 -0.09 10.46 -0.86
CA GLY A 83 0.64 9.21 -1.10
C GLY A 83 0.97 9.01 -2.57
N LEU A 84 0.00 9.22 -3.47
CA LEU A 84 0.21 9.07 -4.92
C LEU A 84 1.17 10.13 -5.48
N ALA A 85 1.10 11.37 -5.02
CA ALA A 85 2.02 12.42 -5.46
C ALA A 85 3.46 12.11 -5.02
N ALA A 86 3.66 11.67 -3.78
CA ALA A 86 4.97 11.27 -3.28
C ALA A 86 5.51 10.04 -4.03
N LEU A 87 4.67 9.02 -4.25
CA LEU A 87 5.03 7.82 -5.00
C LEU A 87 5.46 8.17 -6.43
N ALA A 88 4.67 9.01 -7.12
CA ALA A 88 4.97 9.44 -8.48
C ALA A 88 6.29 10.21 -8.56
N GLY A 89 6.56 11.10 -7.59
CA GLY A 89 7.84 11.82 -7.51
C GLY A 89 9.04 10.89 -7.32
N LEU A 90 8.93 9.92 -6.41
CA LEU A 90 9.98 8.92 -6.16
C LEU A 90 10.21 8.02 -7.38
N ALA A 91 9.15 7.47 -7.96
CA ALA A 91 9.20 6.59 -9.11
C ALA A 91 9.77 7.30 -10.34
N LEU A 92 9.36 8.55 -10.58
CA LEU A 92 9.89 9.38 -11.66
C LEU A 92 11.38 9.67 -11.44
N GLY A 93 11.77 10.07 -10.23
CA GLY A 93 13.17 10.36 -9.91
C GLY A 93 14.09 9.13 -9.99
N ALA A 94 13.58 7.95 -9.67
CA ALA A 94 14.32 6.69 -9.78
C ALA A 94 14.26 6.07 -11.19
N GLY A 95 13.38 6.54 -12.07
CA GLY A 95 13.15 5.91 -13.39
C GLY A 95 12.54 4.51 -13.29
N ARG A 96 11.62 4.29 -12.34
CA ARG A 96 11.08 2.98 -11.98
C ARG A 96 9.56 2.92 -12.12
N PRO A 97 8.99 1.72 -12.35
CA PRO A 97 7.54 1.55 -12.42
C PRO A 97 6.87 1.80 -11.06
N MET A 98 5.58 2.14 -11.12
CA MET A 98 4.71 2.24 -9.94
C MET A 98 3.39 1.52 -10.14
N VAL A 99 2.78 1.07 -9.04
CA VAL A 99 1.50 0.35 -9.02
C VAL A 99 0.57 0.92 -7.94
N GLY A 100 -0.72 1.02 -8.28
CA GLY A 100 -1.77 1.39 -7.36
C GLY A 100 -2.46 0.15 -6.80
N ILE A 101 -2.67 0.10 -5.49
CA ILE A 101 -3.39 -1.00 -4.82
C ILE A 101 -4.64 -0.46 -4.14
N THR A 102 -5.80 -1.08 -4.36
CA THR A 102 -7.00 -0.67 -3.62
C THR A 102 -6.90 -1.14 -2.18
N ARG A 103 -7.40 -0.34 -1.24
CA ARG A 103 -7.47 -0.75 0.17
C ARG A 103 -8.36 -1.98 0.34
N PHE A 104 -9.39 -2.12 -0.49
CA PHE A 104 -10.17 -3.34 -0.54
C PHE A 104 -9.32 -4.58 -0.80
N ALA A 105 -8.45 -4.55 -1.83
CA ALA A 105 -7.57 -5.67 -2.15
C ALA A 105 -6.57 -5.96 -1.01
N LEU A 106 -6.05 -4.93 -0.34
CA LEU A 106 -5.18 -5.10 0.83
C LEU A 106 -5.91 -5.83 1.97
N TYR A 107 -7.12 -5.39 2.32
CA TYR A 107 -7.89 -6.05 3.37
C TYR A 107 -8.33 -7.45 2.98
N ALA A 108 -8.71 -7.68 1.71
CA ALA A 108 -9.05 -9.00 1.20
C ALA A 108 -7.86 -9.97 1.29
N ALA A 109 -6.65 -9.49 1.00
CA ALA A 109 -5.43 -10.30 1.13
C ALA A 109 -5.06 -10.65 2.59
N CYS A 110 -5.61 -9.92 3.58
CA CYS A 110 -5.44 -10.21 4.99
C CYS A 110 -6.52 -11.16 5.56
N LEU A 111 -7.55 -11.50 4.77
CA LEU A 111 -8.55 -12.48 5.19
C LEU A 111 -7.94 -13.89 5.23
N PRO A 112 -8.48 -14.80 6.08
CA PRO A 112 -8.11 -16.20 6.04
C PRO A 112 -8.33 -16.83 4.66
N ASP A 113 -7.68 -17.97 4.41
CA ASP A 113 -7.97 -18.81 3.24
C ASP A 113 -9.49 -19.05 3.15
N PRO A 114 -10.11 -18.87 1.98
CA PRO A 114 -11.54 -19.08 1.80
C PRO A 114 -12.05 -20.44 2.29
N GLY A 115 -11.24 -21.50 2.22
CA GLY A 115 -11.69 -22.84 2.57
C GLY A 115 -12.91 -23.26 1.74
N SER A 116 -14.06 -23.43 2.39
CA SER A 116 -15.35 -23.71 1.73
C SER A 116 -16.18 -22.47 1.39
N GLU A 117 -15.77 -21.29 1.85
CA GLU A 117 -16.45 -20.03 1.57
C GLU A 117 -16.25 -19.61 0.11
N THR A 118 -17.30 -19.01 -0.48
CA THR A 118 -17.26 -18.60 -1.89
C THR A 118 -17.17 -17.09 -2.07
N ARG A 119 -17.50 -16.31 -1.03
CA ARG A 119 -17.57 -14.85 -1.10
C ARG A 119 -17.25 -14.18 0.23
N ALA A 120 -16.51 -13.08 0.16
CA ALA A 120 -16.25 -12.16 1.26
C ALA A 120 -16.66 -10.74 0.88
N TRP A 121 -16.96 -9.93 1.89
CA TRP A 121 -17.25 -8.51 1.72
C TRP A 121 -16.27 -7.69 2.54
N VAL A 122 -15.56 -6.77 1.89
CA VAL A 122 -14.74 -5.78 2.58
C VAL A 122 -15.54 -4.50 2.69
N CYS A 123 -15.79 -4.08 3.94
CA CYS A 123 -16.54 -2.89 4.28
C CYS A 123 -15.59 -1.88 4.95
N LEU A 124 -15.46 -0.69 4.36
CA LEU A 124 -14.61 0.40 4.85
C LEU A 124 -15.45 1.62 5.17
N ASP A 125 -15.24 2.20 6.34
CA ASP A 125 -15.90 3.44 6.75
C ASP A 125 -15.48 4.61 5.82
N SER A 126 -16.47 5.32 5.27
CA SER A 126 -16.22 6.52 4.45
C SER A 126 -16.00 7.79 5.27
N ARG A 127 -16.28 7.74 6.58
CA ARG A 127 -16.35 8.86 7.53
C ARG A 127 -17.42 9.90 7.18
N ARG A 128 -18.36 9.57 6.27
CA ARG A 128 -19.44 10.46 5.81
C ARG A 128 -20.83 9.86 5.94
N GLY A 129 -20.97 8.76 6.67
CA GLY A 129 -22.23 8.03 6.86
C GLY A 129 -22.28 6.72 6.07
N PRO A 130 -22.23 6.74 4.72
CA PRO A 130 -22.15 5.52 3.93
C PRO A 130 -20.86 4.74 4.17
N VAL A 131 -20.83 3.48 3.73
CA VAL A 131 -19.62 2.66 3.68
C VAL A 131 -19.17 2.45 2.24
N PHE A 132 -17.86 2.30 2.05
CA PHE A 132 -17.34 1.71 0.83
C PHE A 132 -17.40 0.20 0.98
N LEU A 133 -18.00 -0.48 0.00
CA LEU A 133 -18.22 -1.91 0.04
C LEU A 133 -17.74 -2.56 -1.27
N GLN A 134 -16.98 -3.64 -1.17
CA GLN A 134 -16.59 -4.46 -2.31
C GLN A 134 -16.72 -5.95 -1.95
N ALA A 135 -17.35 -6.72 -2.83
CA ALA A 135 -17.35 -8.18 -2.76
C ALA A 135 -16.08 -8.75 -3.40
N PHE A 136 -15.59 -9.84 -2.83
CA PHE A 136 -14.51 -10.65 -3.37
C PHE A 136 -14.99 -12.09 -3.47
N ASP A 137 -14.68 -12.76 -4.56
CA ASP A 137 -15.02 -14.15 -4.76
C ASP A 137 -13.79 -15.03 -4.49
N ALA A 138 -14.02 -16.25 -4.02
CA ALA A 138 -12.96 -17.22 -3.78
C ALA A 138 -12.49 -17.82 -5.12
N VAL A 139 -11.27 -17.52 -5.53
CA VAL A 139 -10.67 -18.01 -6.78
C VAL A 139 -9.33 -18.67 -6.45
N ALA A 140 -9.26 -19.99 -6.66
CA ALA A 140 -8.05 -20.80 -6.45
C ALA A 140 -7.39 -20.59 -5.06
N GLY A 141 -8.20 -20.51 -4.00
CA GLY A 141 -7.72 -20.33 -2.62
C GLY A 141 -7.35 -18.88 -2.25
N ALA A 142 -7.71 -17.89 -3.09
CA ALA A 142 -7.49 -16.48 -2.80
C ALA A 142 -8.76 -15.63 -3.05
N TRP A 143 -8.87 -14.51 -2.35
CA TRP A 143 -9.94 -13.53 -2.55
C TRP A 143 -9.61 -12.62 -3.73
N GLN A 144 -10.46 -12.58 -4.76
CA GLN A 144 -10.29 -11.76 -5.98
C GLN A 144 -11.52 -10.91 -6.31
#